data_AF-A0A1A9EUM3-F1
#
_entry.id   AF-A0A1A9EUM3-F1
#
_cell.length_a   1.000
_cell.length_b   1.000
_cell.length_c   1.000
_cell.angle_alpha   90.00
_cell.angle_beta   90.00
_cell.angle_gamma   90.00
#
_symmetry.space_group_name_H-M   'P 1'
#
loop_
_entity.id
_entity.type
_entity.pdbx_description
1 polymer ?
#
loop_
_entity_poly.entity_id
_entity_poly.type
_entity_poly.pdbx_seq_one_letter_code
_entity_poly.pdbx_strand_id
1 'polypeptide(L)'
;MTRYIFVTGGVVSSLGKGIASASLAAILEARGVKVTMLKLDPYINVDPGTMSPFQHGEVFVTEDGAETDLDLGHYERFIRTTMGRRNNFTTGRVYQHVLLKERRGDYLGGTVQVIPHITDEIKRRVIEGAGDADVALVEIGGTVGDIESLPFLEAVRQLKAELGFSRALFMHLTLVPYIATAGETKTKPTQHSVKELRSIGIQPDILVCRSEKELPASSRRKLSMFTNVEERAVISLPDAKTIYSIPRMLKDQNLDDIVVERFHLDCPPADLSEWDQVADAHLNPEGEVTIAMVGKYMELLDAYKSLIESISHAGIKFRKKVNIRYIDSETVEQEGVDVLKGVSAILVPGGFGERGVEGKIMAVQYARENKVPYLGICLGMQVAVIEYARNVAGLVGANSTEFEPKSAHPVIGLITEWTTSEGDVEVRDESTDLGGTMRLGAQECQLLEGSHVARAYDSTRIVERHRHRYEVNNNYVTQLEEAGLRISGRSADGELVEVVEVPDHPWFVACQFHPEFTSSPRDGHGLFSGFIQAALAQQAK
;
A
#
# COMPACT_ATOMS: atom_id res chain seq x y z
N MET A 1 -20.47 20.44 3.26
CA MET A 1 -19.43 20.98 2.35
C MET A 1 -18.08 20.61 2.94
N THR A 2 -17.22 19.95 2.16
CA THR A 2 -15.94 19.38 2.62
C THR A 2 -14.96 20.45 3.11
N ARG A 3 -14.18 20.11 4.14
CA ARG A 3 -13.01 20.87 4.61
C ARG A 3 -11.72 20.17 4.20
N TYR A 4 -10.63 20.92 4.08
CA TYR A 4 -9.36 20.44 3.50
C TYR A 4 -8.19 20.67 4.45
N ILE A 5 -7.38 19.64 4.67
CA ILE A 5 -6.11 19.71 5.39
C ILE A 5 -5.01 19.47 4.37
N PHE A 6 -4.29 20.53 3.98
CA PHE A 6 -3.15 20.42 3.08
C PHE A 6 -1.89 20.09 3.88
N VAL A 7 -1.33 18.90 3.64
CA VAL A 7 -0.18 18.37 4.36
C VAL A 7 1.07 18.55 3.51
N THR A 8 2.04 19.31 4.03
CA THR A 8 3.32 19.58 3.34
C THR A 8 4.50 19.14 4.20
N GLY A 9 5.64 18.86 3.59
CA GLY A 9 6.89 18.53 4.32
C GLY A 9 8.01 19.48 3.97
N GLY A 10 8.94 19.64 4.90
CA GLY A 10 10.09 20.51 4.73
C GLY A 10 11.34 19.96 5.39
N VAL A 11 12.48 20.58 5.11
CA VAL A 11 13.82 20.18 5.55
C VAL A 11 14.35 18.91 4.86
N VAL A 12 13.67 17.78 4.98
CA VAL A 12 14.04 16.51 4.33
C VAL A 12 12.81 15.72 3.89
N SER A 13 13.00 14.83 2.90
CA SER A 13 12.02 13.79 2.57
C SER A 13 11.99 12.69 3.66
N SER A 14 11.04 11.76 3.54
CA SER A 14 10.92 10.59 4.45
C SER A 14 10.67 10.92 5.93
N LEU A 15 10.11 12.09 6.24
CA LEU A 15 9.73 12.47 7.61
C LEU A 15 8.53 11.72 8.20
N GLY A 16 7.88 10.86 7.41
CA GLY A 16 6.62 10.21 7.78
C GLY A 16 5.40 11.11 7.56
N LYS A 17 5.37 11.87 6.45
CA LYS A 17 4.19 12.68 6.06
C LYS A 17 2.94 11.83 5.97
N GLY A 18 2.98 10.76 5.19
CA GLY A 18 1.85 9.84 5.02
C GLY A 18 1.37 9.23 6.32
N ILE A 19 2.28 8.81 7.21
CA ILE A 19 1.90 8.24 8.50
C ILE A 19 1.29 9.30 9.44
N ALA A 20 1.83 10.52 9.48
CA ALA A 20 1.28 11.58 10.33
C ALA A 20 -0.08 12.06 9.83
N SER A 21 -0.27 12.18 8.51
CA SER A 21 -1.57 12.52 7.92
C SER A 21 -2.57 11.39 8.15
N ALA A 22 -2.19 10.14 7.91
CA ALA A 22 -3.04 8.97 8.13
C ALA A 22 -3.44 8.81 9.61
N SER A 23 -2.51 9.11 10.53
CA SER A 23 -2.80 9.10 11.97
C SER A 23 -3.80 10.18 12.36
N LEU A 24 -3.69 11.40 11.80
CA LEU A 24 -4.71 12.44 12.03
C LEU A 24 -6.06 12.03 11.44
N ALA A 25 -6.07 11.44 10.24
CA ALA A 25 -7.29 10.92 9.62
C ALA A 25 -7.95 9.85 10.50
N ALA A 26 -7.16 8.92 11.06
CA ALA A 26 -7.64 7.89 11.97
C ALA A 26 -8.26 8.47 13.26
N ILE A 27 -7.68 9.55 13.81
CA ILE A 27 -8.25 10.22 14.99
C ILE A 27 -9.59 10.90 14.63
N LEU A 28 -9.68 11.52 13.46
CA LEU A 28 -10.92 12.16 12.99
C LEU A 28 -12.00 11.10 12.66
N GLU A 29 -11.64 9.97 12.05
CA GLU A 29 -12.53 8.81 11.85
C GLU A 29 -13.06 8.29 13.19
N ALA A 30 -12.20 8.18 14.21
CA ALA A 30 -12.57 7.82 15.58
C ALA A 30 -13.46 8.85 16.28
N ARG A 31 -13.61 10.06 15.73
CA ARG A 31 -14.62 11.05 16.15
C ARG A 31 -15.93 10.93 15.37
N GLY A 32 -16.07 9.96 14.48
CA GLY A 32 -17.23 9.80 13.60
C GLY A 32 -17.25 10.79 12.43
N VAL A 33 -16.13 11.44 12.11
CA VAL A 33 -16.02 12.35 10.95
C VAL A 33 -15.76 11.52 9.70
N LYS A 34 -16.49 11.78 8.60
CA LYS A 34 -16.23 11.11 7.32
C LYS A 34 -14.95 11.68 6.71
N VAL A 35 -13.89 10.89 6.67
CA VAL A 35 -12.56 11.30 6.18
C VAL A 35 -12.19 10.64 4.85
N THR A 36 -11.42 11.35 4.04
CA THR A 36 -10.74 10.80 2.86
C THR A 36 -9.33 11.36 2.77
N MET A 37 -8.47 10.70 2.00
CA MET A 37 -7.08 11.09 1.82
C MET A 37 -6.72 11.15 0.34
N LEU A 38 -5.84 12.09 -0.01
CA LEU A 38 -5.33 12.26 -1.36
C LEU A 38 -3.82 12.41 -1.32
N LYS A 39 -3.13 11.78 -2.28
CA LYS A 39 -1.70 11.92 -2.53
C LYS A 39 -1.45 12.61 -3.86
N LEU A 40 -0.69 13.71 -3.82
CA LEU A 40 -0.25 14.47 -4.98
C LEU A 40 1.23 14.19 -5.21
N ASP A 41 1.56 13.41 -6.24
CA ASP A 41 2.92 12.99 -6.51
C ASP A 41 3.62 13.88 -7.55
N PRO A 42 4.77 14.49 -7.22
CA PRO A 42 5.36 15.51 -8.08
C PRO A 42 6.10 14.94 -9.30
N TYR A 43 6.23 13.62 -9.43
CA TYR A 43 6.92 12.98 -10.54
C TYR A 43 6.12 12.98 -11.85
N ILE A 44 6.83 12.77 -12.97
CA ILE A 44 6.31 12.90 -14.34
C ILE A 44 5.68 11.60 -14.88
N ASN A 45 5.94 10.45 -14.26
CA ASN A 45 5.22 9.22 -14.60
C ASN A 45 3.71 9.44 -14.46
N VAL A 46 2.92 9.00 -15.45
CA VAL A 46 1.45 9.19 -15.45
C VAL A 46 0.79 8.36 -14.33
N ASP A 47 1.35 7.19 -14.07
CA ASP A 47 1.03 6.26 -13.00
C ASP A 47 2.34 5.57 -12.54
N PRO A 48 2.36 5.00 -11.32
CA PRO A 48 3.49 4.26 -10.81
C PRO A 48 3.58 2.82 -11.35
N GLY A 49 2.61 2.33 -12.14
CA GLY A 49 2.62 0.97 -12.68
C GLY A 49 3.82 0.67 -13.57
N THR A 50 4.38 1.72 -14.19
CA THR A 50 5.60 1.66 -15.01
C THR A 50 6.91 1.84 -14.21
N MET A 51 6.83 2.13 -12.91
CA MET A 51 8.00 2.37 -12.08
C MET A 51 8.59 1.05 -11.57
N SER A 52 9.92 1.01 -11.46
CA SER A 52 10.61 -0.16 -10.92
C SER A 52 10.39 -0.26 -9.41
N PRO A 53 9.96 -1.44 -8.90
CA PRO A 53 9.84 -1.65 -7.46
C PRO A 53 11.15 -1.47 -6.69
N PHE A 54 12.31 -1.62 -7.36
CA PHE A 54 13.64 -1.37 -6.76
C PHE A 54 13.92 0.09 -6.41
N GLN A 55 13.16 1.04 -6.97
CA GLN A 55 13.39 2.47 -6.76
C GLN A 55 12.23 3.13 -6.03
N HIS A 56 11.01 2.70 -6.34
CA HIS A 56 9.80 3.35 -5.85
C HIS A 56 9.08 2.54 -4.76
N GLY A 57 9.52 1.31 -4.50
CA GLY A 57 8.79 0.38 -3.65
C GLY A 57 7.58 -0.22 -4.36
N GLU A 58 6.66 -0.74 -3.57
CA GLU A 58 5.44 -1.38 -4.02
C GLU A 58 4.55 -0.47 -4.87
N VAL A 59 3.90 -1.05 -5.88
CA VAL A 59 2.74 -0.44 -6.56
C VAL A 59 1.48 -0.90 -5.84
N PHE A 60 0.78 0.02 -5.18
CA PHE A 60 -0.47 -0.29 -4.48
C PHE A 60 -1.64 -0.30 -5.46
N VAL A 61 -2.52 -1.29 -5.36
CA VAL A 61 -3.72 -1.38 -6.20
C VAL A 61 -4.96 -1.07 -5.39
N THR A 62 -5.76 -0.16 -5.93
CA THR A 62 -7.06 0.27 -5.37
C THR A 62 -8.21 -0.61 -5.85
N GLU A 63 -9.37 -0.50 -5.20
CA GLU A 63 -10.56 -1.29 -5.56
C GLU A 63 -11.00 -1.05 -7.02
N ASP A 64 -10.90 0.20 -7.52
CA ASP A 64 -11.23 0.57 -8.90
C ASP A 64 -10.09 0.35 -9.92
N GLY A 65 -9.08 -0.44 -9.52
CA GLY A 65 -8.02 -0.90 -10.39
C GLY A 65 -7.00 0.17 -10.77
N ALA A 66 -6.91 1.28 -10.03
CA ALA A 66 -5.79 2.19 -10.21
C ALA A 66 -4.53 1.63 -9.54
N GLU A 67 -3.43 1.62 -10.31
CA GLU A 67 -2.08 1.47 -9.81
C GLU A 67 -1.62 2.81 -9.22
N THR A 68 -1.15 2.78 -7.97
CA THR A 68 -0.93 3.98 -7.17
C THR A 68 0.31 3.88 -6.30
N ASP A 69 0.73 5.02 -5.74
CA ASP A 69 1.83 5.10 -4.79
C ASP A 69 1.52 4.30 -3.51
N LEU A 70 2.57 3.77 -2.88
CA LEU A 70 2.46 2.94 -1.67
C LEU A 70 1.79 3.66 -0.48
N ASP A 71 1.79 5.00 -0.47
CA ASP A 71 1.15 5.77 0.60
C ASP A 71 -0.37 5.56 0.65
N LEU A 72 -1.03 5.20 -0.47
CA LEU A 72 -2.45 4.86 -0.42
C LEU A 72 -2.71 3.61 0.43
N GLY A 73 -1.77 2.66 0.44
CA GLY A 73 -1.83 1.53 1.36
C GLY A 73 -1.67 1.97 2.81
N HIS A 74 -0.86 2.99 3.10
CA HIS A 74 -0.81 3.57 4.44
C HIS A 74 -2.13 4.21 4.83
N TYR A 75 -2.82 4.88 3.91
CA TYR A 75 -4.11 5.49 4.19
C TYR A 75 -5.15 4.42 4.53
N GLU A 76 -5.33 3.39 3.69
CA GLU A 76 -6.30 2.32 3.93
C GLU A 76 -6.00 1.46 5.17
N ARG A 77 -4.73 1.38 5.60
CA ARG A 77 -4.39 0.72 6.87
C ARG A 77 -4.82 1.53 8.10
N PHE A 78 -4.94 2.85 7.98
CA PHE A 78 -5.28 3.76 9.08
C PHE A 78 -6.74 4.22 9.10
N ILE A 79 -7.41 4.24 7.96
CA ILE A 79 -8.83 4.61 7.87
C ILE A 79 -9.61 3.55 7.10
N ARG A 80 -10.89 3.37 7.43
CA ARG A 80 -11.77 2.40 6.78
C ARG A 80 -12.30 2.89 5.42
N THR A 81 -12.11 4.16 5.08
CA THR A 81 -12.43 4.68 3.74
C THR A 81 -11.53 4.02 2.69
N THR A 82 -12.13 3.35 1.70
CA THR A 82 -11.39 2.82 0.54
C THR A 82 -10.94 3.94 -0.39
N MET A 83 -9.69 3.88 -0.84
CA MET A 83 -9.11 4.77 -1.84
C MET A 83 -9.41 4.25 -3.25
N GLY A 84 -9.57 5.18 -4.19
CA GLY A 84 -9.69 4.88 -5.62
C GLY A 84 -8.76 5.74 -6.46
N ARG A 85 -8.94 5.69 -7.78
CA ARG A 85 -8.16 6.42 -8.79
C ARG A 85 -8.12 7.94 -8.59
N ARG A 86 -9.08 8.49 -7.86
CA ARG A 86 -9.19 9.94 -7.58
C ARG A 86 -8.32 10.37 -6.39
N ASN A 87 -7.90 9.42 -5.56
CA ASN A 87 -7.11 9.65 -4.37
C ASN A 87 -5.59 9.74 -4.66
N ASN A 88 -5.16 9.43 -5.88
CA ASN A 88 -3.78 9.61 -6.32
C ASN A 88 -3.72 10.27 -7.70
N PHE A 89 -2.88 11.28 -7.85
CA PHE A 89 -2.51 11.77 -9.17
C PHE A 89 -1.14 12.42 -9.17
N THR A 90 -0.52 12.42 -10.35
CA THR A 90 0.87 12.81 -10.56
C THR A 90 0.97 14.10 -11.37
N THR A 91 2.12 14.77 -11.33
CA THR A 91 2.43 15.86 -12.26
C THR A 91 2.27 15.40 -13.71
N GLY A 92 2.78 14.21 -14.04
CA GLY A 92 2.64 13.61 -15.37
C GLY A 92 1.21 13.58 -15.88
N ARG A 93 0.30 13.07 -15.05
CA ARG A 93 -1.12 12.92 -15.39
C ARG A 93 -1.85 14.25 -15.52
N VAL A 94 -1.48 15.24 -14.69
CA VAL A 94 -2.01 16.61 -14.80
C VAL A 94 -1.59 17.24 -16.13
N TYR A 95 -0.29 17.20 -16.44
CA TYR A 95 0.25 17.76 -17.67
C TYR A 95 -0.31 17.07 -18.91
N GLN A 96 -0.37 15.74 -18.91
CA GLN A 96 -0.97 14.97 -19.99
C GLN A 96 -2.42 15.40 -20.24
N HIS A 97 -3.24 15.53 -19.19
CA HIS A 97 -4.63 15.95 -19.35
C HIS A 97 -4.76 17.37 -19.90
N VAL A 98 -3.96 18.31 -19.39
CA VAL A 98 -3.97 19.70 -19.88
C VAL A 98 -3.53 19.78 -21.34
N LEU A 99 -2.50 19.04 -21.74
CA LEU A 99 -2.03 18.98 -23.13
C LEU A 99 -3.06 18.34 -24.08
N LEU A 100 -3.78 17.31 -23.63
CA LEU A 100 -4.85 16.69 -24.41
C LEU A 100 -6.03 17.66 -24.64
N LYS A 101 -6.45 18.40 -23.60
CA LYS A 101 -7.46 19.47 -23.72
C LYS A 101 -7.03 20.55 -24.72
N GLU A 102 -5.75 20.93 -24.66
CA GLU A 102 -5.18 21.91 -25.58
C GLU A 102 -5.23 21.45 -27.02
N ARG A 103 -4.78 20.22 -27.31
CA ARG A 103 -4.84 19.63 -28.65
C ARG A 103 -6.26 19.44 -29.18
N ARG A 104 -7.24 19.20 -28.29
CA ARG A 104 -8.67 19.12 -28.65
C ARG A 104 -9.30 20.49 -28.97
N GLY A 105 -8.62 21.58 -28.61
CA GLY A 105 -9.09 22.95 -28.84
C GLY A 105 -9.91 23.54 -27.70
N ASP A 106 -9.91 22.91 -26.51
CA ASP A 106 -10.71 23.35 -25.35
C ASP A 106 -10.32 24.76 -24.86
N TYR A 107 -9.09 25.19 -25.13
CA TYR A 107 -8.59 26.53 -24.77
C TYR A 107 -8.72 27.57 -25.89
N LEU A 108 -9.47 27.26 -26.97
CA LEU A 108 -9.87 28.20 -28.02
C LEU A 108 -8.73 28.99 -28.67
N GLY A 109 -7.55 28.35 -28.84
CA GLY A 109 -6.35 28.97 -29.41
C GLY A 109 -5.59 29.91 -28.45
N GLY A 110 -6.00 29.99 -27.18
CA GLY A 110 -5.29 30.74 -26.14
C GLY A 110 -3.98 30.06 -25.70
N THR A 111 -3.06 30.85 -25.15
CA THR A 111 -1.81 30.34 -24.59
C THR A 111 -2.05 29.55 -23.31
N VAL A 112 -1.69 28.27 -23.31
CA VAL A 112 -1.73 27.42 -22.11
C VAL A 112 -0.49 27.66 -21.25
N GLN A 113 -0.70 27.82 -19.95
CA GLN A 113 0.28 28.23 -18.95
C GLN A 113 0.12 27.43 -17.66
N VAL A 114 1.15 27.38 -16.81
CA VAL A 114 1.08 26.74 -15.48
C VAL A 114 -0.04 27.36 -14.64
N ILE A 115 -0.08 28.69 -14.58
CA ILE A 115 -1.19 29.44 -13.98
C ILE A 115 -1.98 30.10 -15.11
N PRO A 116 -3.30 29.86 -15.25
CA PRO A 116 -4.13 29.08 -14.34
C PRO A 116 -4.27 27.59 -14.72
N HIS A 117 -3.96 27.18 -15.94
CA HIS A 117 -4.41 25.90 -16.51
C HIS A 117 -3.95 24.65 -15.75
N ILE A 118 -2.67 24.57 -15.36
CA ILE A 118 -2.15 23.43 -14.56
C ILE A 118 -2.70 23.51 -13.14
N THR A 119 -2.68 24.70 -12.52
CA THR A 119 -3.19 24.89 -11.15
C THR A 119 -4.70 24.61 -11.04
N ASP A 120 -5.49 24.97 -12.05
CA ASP A 120 -6.92 24.70 -12.11
C ASP A 120 -7.21 23.22 -12.28
N GLU A 121 -6.43 22.50 -13.09
CA GLU A 121 -6.56 21.04 -13.21
C GLU A 121 -6.19 20.33 -11.88
N ILE A 122 -5.18 20.82 -11.16
CA ILE A 122 -4.84 20.32 -9.82
C ILE A 122 -5.99 20.59 -8.85
N LYS A 123 -6.49 21.83 -8.75
CA LYS A 123 -7.63 22.19 -7.89
C LYS A 123 -8.85 21.32 -8.19
N ARG A 124 -9.17 21.13 -9.48
CA ARG A 124 -10.26 20.27 -9.94
C ARG A 124 -10.13 18.86 -9.39
N ARG A 125 -8.94 18.25 -9.51
CA ARG A 125 -8.67 16.88 -9.01
C ARG A 125 -8.72 16.79 -7.49
N VAL A 126 -8.21 17.79 -6.77
CA VAL A 126 -8.29 17.85 -5.30
C VAL A 126 -9.75 17.86 -4.84
N ILE A 127 -10.59 18.69 -5.46
CA ILE A 127 -12.02 18.78 -5.13
C ILE A 127 -12.74 17.48 -5.53
N GLU A 128 -12.43 16.92 -6.68
CA GLU A 128 -13.03 15.68 -7.18
C GLU A 128 -12.69 14.47 -6.30
N GLY A 129 -11.43 14.35 -5.85
CA GLY A 129 -10.98 13.26 -4.99
C GLY A 129 -11.44 13.40 -3.53
N ALA A 130 -11.77 14.62 -3.08
CA ALA A 130 -12.39 14.83 -1.78
C ALA A 130 -13.83 14.28 -1.69
N GLY A 131 -14.52 14.19 -2.83
CA GLY A 131 -15.84 13.57 -2.94
C GLY A 131 -16.85 14.15 -1.95
N ASP A 132 -17.50 13.27 -1.20
CA ASP A 132 -18.52 13.61 -0.19
C ASP A 132 -18.01 13.50 1.25
N ALA A 133 -16.69 13.50 1.45
CA ALA A 133 -16.10 13.50 2.79
C ALA A 133 -16.36 14.82 3.53
N ASP A 134 -16.41 14.76 4.86
CA ASP A 134 -16.45 15.94 5.72
C ASP A 134 -15.09 16.65 5.76
N VAL A 135 -14.01 15.85 5.82
CA VAL A 135 -12.63 16.31 5.84
C VAL A 135 -11.77 15.50 4.87
N ALA A 136 -11.10 16.18 3.94
CA ALA A 136 -10.12 15.62 3.03
C ALA A 136 -8.71 16.02 3.45
N LEU A 137 -7.83 15.04 3.70
CA LEU A 137 -6.41 15.28 3.92
C LEU A 137 -5.68 15.14 2.58
N VAL A 138 -5.01 16.20 2.15
CA VAL A 138 -4.34 16.27 0.86
C VAL A 138 -2.83 16.35 1.11
N GLU A 139 -2.15 15.22 0.97
CA GLU A 139 -0.70 15.14 1.08
C GLU A 139 -0.04 15.60 -0.21
N ILE A 140 0.87 16.57 -0.08
CA ILE A 140 1.70 17.05 -1.17
C ILE A 140 3.07 16.36 -1.08
N GLY A 141 3.37 15.55 -2.08
CA GLY A 141 4.66 14.88 -2.25
C GLY A 141 5.81 15.88 -2.50
N GLY A 142 7.03 15.36 -2.36
CA GLY A 142 8.25 16.17 -2.40
C GLY A 142 8.51 16.94 -1.09
N THR A 143 9.43 17.91 -1.18
CA THR A 143 9.82 18.79 -0.07
C THR A 143 9.58 20.25 -0.47
N VAL A 144 9.07 21.06 0.44
CA VAL A 144 8.92 22.51 0.22
C VAL A 144 10.30 23.10 -0.07
N GLY A 145 10.41 23.75 -1.23
CA GLY A 145 11.67 24.27 -1.79
C GLY A 145 12.03 23.61 -3.12
N ASP A 146 11.51 22.40 -3.39
CA ASP A 146 11.75 21.70 -4.64
C ASP A 146 10.88 22.26 -5.78
N ILE A 147 11.45 22.33 -6.99
CA ILE A 147 10.78 22.87 -8.19
C ILE A 147 9.55 22.03 -8.54
N GLU A 148 9.64 20.70 -8.37
CA GLU A 148 8.61 19.74 -8.75
C GLU A 148 7.28 19.93 -7.98
N SER A 149 7.33 20.45 -6.74
CA SER A 149 6.15 20.68 -5.91
C SER A 149 5.49 22.05 -6.14
N LEU A 150 6.12 22.97 -6.87
CA LEU A 150 5.63 24.35 -7.04
C LEU A 150 4.20 24.44 -7.59
N PRO A 151 3.80 23.70 -8.65
CA PRO A 151 2.44 23.77 -9.17
C PRO A 151 1.40 23.31 -8.14
N PHE A 152 1.70 22.27 -7.35
CA PHE A 152 0.81 21.78 -6.31
C PHE A 152 0.66 22.79 -5.17
N LEU A 153 1.77 23.35 -4.69
CA LEU A 153 1.76 24.35 -3.62
C LEU A 153 0.97 25.60 -4.04
N GLU A 154 1.15 26.07 -5.27
CA GLU A 154 0.37 27.20 -5.79
C GLU A 154 -1.12 26.87 -5.92
N ALA A 155 -1.48 25.67 -6.40
CA ALA A 155 -2.86 25.25 -6.52
C ALA A 155 -3.58 25.19 -5.15
N VAL A 156 -2.96 24.60 -4.13
CA VAL A 156 -3.58 24.53 -2.79
C VAL A 156 -3.58 25.88 -2.07
N ARG A 157 -2.63 26.77 -2.38
CA ARG A 157 -2.64 28.17 -1.91
C ARG A 157 -3.85 28.92 -2.47
N GLN A 158 -4.10 28.81 -3.78
CA GLN A 158 -5.31 29.36 -4.41
C GLN A 158 -6.57 28.74 -3.81
N LEU A 159 -6.60 27.41 -3.63
CA LEU A 159 -7.77 26.71 -3.09
C LEU A 159 -8.08 27.13 -1.65
N LYS A 160 -7.07 27.30 -0.77
CA LYS A 160 -7.30 27.86 0.58
C LYS A 160 -7.86 29.28 0.52
N ALA A 161 -7.36 30.12 -0.40
CA ALA A 161 -7.87 31.48 -0.57
C ALA A 161 -9.33 31.50 -1.04
N GLU A 162 -9.72 30.59 -1.93
CA GLU A 162 -11.09 30.45 -2.44
C GLU A 162 -12.05 29.87 -1.37
N LEU A 163 -11.61 28.90 -0.57
CA LEU A 163 -12.43 28.22 0.44
C LEU A 163 -12.54 28.97 1.77
N GLY A 164 -11.52 29.76 2.11
CA GLY A 164 -11.41 30.47 3.38
C GLY A 164 -10.88 29.61 4.56
N PHE A 165 -10.52 30.29 5.64
CA PHE A 165 -9.84 29.70 6.80
C PHE A 165 -10.70 28.68 7.58
N SER A 166 -12.02 28.77 7.53
CA SER A 166 -12.93 27.84 8.22
C SER A 166 -13.11 26.50 7.47
N ARG A 167 -12.54 26.38 6.27
CA ARG A 167 -12.68 25.19 5.41
C ARG A 167 -11.35 24.66 4.87
N ALA A 168 -10.25 25.34 5.11
CA ALA A 168 -8.93 24.91 4.66
C ALA A 168 -7.83 25.28 5.65
N LEU A 169 -6.99 24.32 6.01
CA LEU A 169 -5.82 24.51 6.86
C LEU A 169 -4.57 23.85 6.28
N PHE A 170 -3.40 24.37 6.64
CA PHE A 170 -2.09 23.86 6.28
C PHE A 170 -1.42 23.22 7.49
N MET A 171 -1.11 21.93 7.38
CA MET A 171 -0.28 21.20 8.34
C MET A 171 1.10 20.96 7.71
N HIS A 172 2.14 21.56 8.30
CA HIS A 172 3.50 21.48 7.77
C HIS A 172 4.41 20.66 8.68
N LEU A 173 4.95 19.56 8.15
CA LEU A 173 5.91 18.69 8.83
C LEU A 173 7.33 19.20 8.62
N THR A 174 8.12 19.22 9.69
CA THR A 174 9.55 19.62 9.63
C THR A 174 10.41 18.75 10.52
N LEU A 175 11.71 18.67 10.21
CA LEU A 175 12.70 18.04 11.07
C LEU A 175 13.26 19.02 12.10
N VAL A 176 13.25 18.62 13.37
CA VAL A 176 13.94 19.28 14.47
C VAL A 176 15.06 18.35 14.95
N PRO A 177 16.28 18.44 14.38
CA PRO A 177 17.34 17.50 14.67
C PRO A 177 17.85 17.66 16.10
N TYR A 178 18.18 16.55 16.74
CA TYR A 178 18.89 16.50 18.01
C TYR A 178 20.40 16.40 17.75
N ILE A 179 21.19 17.34 18.26
CA ILE A 179 22.64 17.33 18.07
C ILE A 179 23.28 16.70 19.30
N ALA A 180 23.65 15.43 19.20
CA ALA A 180 24.19 14.65 20.32
C ALA A 180 25.41 15.30 20.99
N THR A 181 26.32 15.88 20.21
CA THR A 181 27.52 16.58 20.71
C THR A 181 27.20 17.85 21.50
N ALA A 182 26.06 18.48 21.22
CA ALA A 182 25.61 19.70 21.91
C ALA A 182 24.53 19.42 22.96
N GLY A 183 23.96 18.21 23.00
CA GLY A 183 22.89 17.82 23.90
C GLY A 183 21.57 18.57 23.70
N GLU A 184 21.34 19.19 22.53
CA GLU A 184 20.16 20.05 22.30
C GLU A 184 19.50 19.85 20.92
N THR A 185 18.19 20.09 20.88
CA THR A 185 17.38 20.16 19.65
C THR A 185 17.59 21.48 18.93
N LYS A 186 17.73 21.46 17.60
CA LYS A 186 17.91 22.69 16.80
C LYS A 186 16.64 23.05 16.04
N THR A 187 16.05 24.18 16.39
CA THR A 187 14.81 24.68 15.76
C THR A 187 15.04 25.41 14.42
N LYS A 188 16.29 25.69 14.04
CA LYS A 188 16.59 26.54 12.87
C LYS A 188 16.11 25.93 11.54
N PRO A 189 16.27 24.63 11.26
CA PRO A 189 15.77 24.04 10.02
C PRO A 189 14.27 24.27 9.81
N THR A 190 13.45 24.07 10.85
CA THR A 190 12.01 24.40 10.82
C THR A 190 11.75 25.88 10.51
N GLN A 191 12.52 26.80 11.10
CA GLN A 191 12.36 28.24 10.85
C GLN A 191 12.62 28.59 9.38
N HIS A 192 13.65 28.00 8.77
CA HIS A 192 13.94 28.17 7.35
C HIS A 192 12.86 27.53 6.47
N SER A 193 12.39 26.33 6.83
CA SER A 193 11.33 25.66 6.11
C SER A 193 10.04 26.49 6.06
N VAL A 194 9.62 27.06 7.19
CA VAL A 194 8.45 27.94 7.23
C VAL A 194 8.70 29.25 6.49
N LYS A 195 9.94 29.77 6.48
CA LYS A 195 10.30 30.92 5.67
C LYS A 195 10.10 30.64 4.17
N GLU A 196 10.53 29.49 3.68
CA GLU A 196 10.33 29.09 2.28
C GLU A 196 8.84 28.87 1.97
N LEU A 197 8.08 28.25 2.87
CA LEU A 197 6.63 28.10 2.68
C LEU A 197 5.91 29.47 2.60
N ARG A 198 6.34 30.43 3.42
CA ARG A 198 5.80 31.81 3.38
C ARG A 198 6.25 32.60 2.17
N SER A 199 7.44 32.33 1.60
CA SER A 199 7.93 33.04 0.41
C SER A 199 7.04 32.82 -0.80
N ILE A 200 6.36 31.66 -0.85
CA ILE A 200 5.35 31.31 -1.86
C ILE A 200 3.91 31.61 -1.42
N GLY A 201 3.72 32.39 -0.34
CA GLY A 201 2.41 32.86 0.10
C GLY A 201 1.60 31.86 0.94
N ILE A 202 2.22 30.82 1.51
CA ILE A 202 1.57 29.85 2.39
C ILE A 202 2.00 30.08 3.84
N GLN A 203 1.04 30.39 4.71
CA GLN A 203 1.23 30.39 6.16
C GLN A 203 0.72 29.06 6.74
N PRO A 204 1.58 28.24 7.37
CA PRO A 204 1.13 27.04 8.06
C PRO A 204 0.23 27.40 9.24
N ASP A 205 -0.83 26.62 9.46
CA ASP A 205 -1.71 26.73 10.63
C ASP A 205 -1.25 25.78 11.75
N ILE A 206 -0.62 24.66 11.37
CA ILE A 206 -0.12 23.63 12.29
C ILE A 206 1.31 23.27 11.88
N LEU A 207 2.19 23.12 12.88
CA LEU A 207 3.53 22.58 12.71
C LEU A 207 3.64 21.24 13.40
N VAL A 208 4.02 20.20 12.65
CA VAL A 208 4.36 18.90 13.21
C VAL A 208 5.88 18.76 13.15
N CYS A 209 6.51 18.77 14.32
CA CYS A 209 7.95 18.76 14.47
C CYS A 209 8.43 17.32 14.74
N ARG A 210 8.99 16.68 13.73
CA ARG A 210 9.63 15.37 13.83
C ARG A 210 11.00 15.48 14.48
N SER A 211 11.31 14.59 15.41
CA SER A 211 12.59 14.58 16.11
C SER A 211 12.86 13.20 16.73
N GLU A 212 14.11 12.91 17.05
CA GLU A 212 14.47 11.69 17.81
C GLU A 212 13.96 11.75 19.26
N LYS A 213 13.78 12.97 19.81
CA LYS A 213 13.39 13.20 21.20
C LYS A 213 12.21 14.16 21.28
N GLU A 214 11.49 14.10 22.39
CA GLU A 214 10.43 15.05 22.68
C GLU A 214 10.96 16.49 22.67
N LEU A 215 10.23 17.40 22.02
CA LEU A 215 10.61 18.80 21.97
C LEU A 215 10.35 19.49 23.32
N PRO A 216 11.35 20.15 23.92
CA PRO A 216 11.15 20.97 25.09
C PRO A 216 10.11 22.07 24.86
N ALA A 217 9.34 22.42 25.89
CA ALA A 217 8.35 23.50 25.81
C ALA A 217 8.97 24.85 25.36
N SER A 218 10.22 25.12 25.74
CA SER A 218 10.97 26.29 25.29
C SER A 218 11.22 26.30 23.77
N SER A 219 11.54 25.14 23.18
CA SER A 219 11.70 24.98 21.74
C SER A 219 10.36 25.19 21.00
N ARG A 220 9.24 24.68 21.55
CA ARG A 220 7.90 24.90 21.00
C ARG A 220 7.50 26.38 21.01
N ARG A 221 7.67 27.08 22.14
CA ARG A 221 7.47 28.54 22.25
C ARG A 221 8.31 29.31 21.26
N LYS A 222 9.57 28.95 21.13
CA LYS A 222 10.50 29.57 20.18
C LYS A 222 10.01 29.39 18.76
N LEU A 223 9.64 28.17 18.37
CA LEU A 223 9.09 27.89 17.05
C LEU A 223 7.83 28.70 16.78
N SER A 224 6.89 28.73 17.72
CA SER A 224 5.68 29.55 17.63
C SER A 224 6.00 31.01 17.31
N MET A 225 6.89 31.65 18.08
CA MET A 225 7.30 33.04 17.86
C MET A 225 8.00 33.29 16.50
N PHE A 226 8.85 32.37 16.03
CA PHE A 226 9.57 32.55 14.77
C PHE A 226 8.72 32.27 13.52
N THR A 227 7.71 31.41 13.66
CA THR A 227 6.90 30.89 12.54
C THR A 227 5.51 31.51 12.45
N ASN A 228 5.12 32.30 13.47
CA ASN A 228 3.77 32.85 13.63
C ASN A 228 2.67 31.78 13.70
N VAL A 229 3.03 30.56 14.15
CA VAL A 229 2.09 29.47 14.41
C VAL A 229 1.72 29.49 15.88
N GLU A 230 0.46 29.22 16.20
CA GLU A 230 -0.03 29.19 17.58
C GLU A 230 0.73 28.16 18.42
N GLU A 231 1.09 28.48 19.67
CA GLU A 231 1.94 27.61 20.51
C GLU A 231 1.38 26.19 20.65
N ARG A 232 0.06 26.04 20.86
CA ARG A 232 -0.59 24.73 20.93
C ARG A 232 -0.58 23.96 19.61
N ALA A 233 -0.44 24.66 18.48
CA ALA A 233 -0.37 24.08 17.14
C ALA A 233 1.06 23.73 16.71
N VAL A 234 2.05 23.86 17.61
CA VAL A 234 3.40 23.33 17.44
C VAL A 234 3.49 21.96 18.13
N ILE A 235 3.20 20.92 17.36
CA ILE A 235 3.07 19.53 17.79
C ILE A 235 4.45 18.86 17.78
N SER A 236 4.85 18.27 18.91
CA SER A 236 6.05 17.47 19.04
C SER A 236 5.76 16.03 18.64
N LEU A 237 6.33 15.53 17.55
CA LEU A 237 6.13 14.13 17.14
C LEU A 237 7.47 13.40 17.15
N PRO A 238 7.93 12.90 18.33
CA PRO A 238 9.16 12.14 18.41
C PRO A 238 9.05 10.79 17.68
N ASP A 239 10.17 10.11 17.48
CA ASP A 239 10.17 8.76 16.91
C ASP A 239 9.41 7.79 17.81
N ALA A 240 8.38 7.16 17.23
CA ALA A 240 7.53 6.19 17.92
C ALA A 240 8.15 4.80 17.81
N LYS A 241 7.95 3.97 18.84
CA LYS A 241 8.37 2.56 18.82
C LYS A 241 7.58 1.72 17.79
N THR A 242 6.35 2.15 17.50
CA THR A 242 5.50 1.60 16.44
C THR A 242 4.67 2.73 15.84
N ILE A 243 4.37 2.64 14.55
CA ILE A 243 3.52 3.60 13.85
C ILE A 243 2.10 3.64 14.44
N TYR A 244 1.63 2.54 15.04
CA TYR A 244 0.30 2.42 15.62
C TYR A 244 0.12 3.23 16.92
N SER A 245 1.21 3.72 17.53
CA SER A 245 1.15 4.63 18.67
C SER A 245 0.98 6.11 18.27
N ILE A 246 1.21 6.45 17.01
CA ILE A 246 1.19 7.84 16.53
C ILE A 246 -0.20 8.49 16.68
N PRO A 247 -1.34 7.82 16.40
CA PRO A 247 -2.66 8.39 16.67
C PRO A 247 -2.82 8.87 18.13
N ARG A 248 -2.38 8.06 19.10
CA ARG A 248 -2.38 8.42 20.53
C ARG A 248 -1.45 9.61 20.82
N MET A 249 -0.23 9.59 20.31
CA MET A 249 0.75 10.68 20.51
C MET A 249 0.28 12.04 19.97
N LEU A 250 -0.46 12.05 18.87
CA LEU A 250 -1.04 13.26 18.29
C LEU A 250 -2.27 13.71 19.07
N LYS A 251 -3.13 12.77 19.48
CA LYS A 251 -4.31 13.03 20.31
C LYS A 251 -3.95 13.60 21.67
N ASP A 252 -2.90 13.10 22.32
CA ASP A 252 -2.47 13.58 23.64
C ASP A 252 -1.95 15.03 23.61
N GLN A 253 -1.66 15.55 22.42
CA GLN A 253 -1.33 16.96 22.16
C GLN A 253 -2.49 17.77 21.61
N ASN A 254 -3.70 17.21 21.59
CA ASN A 254 -4.95 17.84 21.15
C ASN A 254 -4.89 18.35 19.70
N LEU A 255 -4.14 17.68 18.81
CA LEU A 255 -4.07 18.06 17.39
C LEU A 255 -5.45 18.00 16.73
N ASP A 256 -6.22 16.96 17.03
CA ASP A 256 -7.58 16.78 16.54
C ASP A 256 -8.54 17.87 17.04
N ASP A 257 -8.41 18.32 18.30
CA ASP A 257 -9.23 19.42 18.82
C ASP A 257 -8.96 20.74 18.08
N ILE A 258 -7.71 21.01 17.69
CA ILE A 258 -7.37 22.19 16.86
C ILE A 258 -8.13 22.13 15.53
N VAL A 259 -8.17 20.95 14.90
CA VAL A 259 -8.89 20.76 13.62
C VAL A 259 -10.40 20.93 13.81
N VAL A 260 -10.97 20.29 14.84
CA VAL A 260 -12.41 20.35 15.16
C VAL A 260 -12.85 21.79 15.42
N GLU A 261 -12.08 22.54 16.20
CA GLU A 261 -12.36 23.94 16.50
C GLU A 261 -12.28 24.82 15.24
N ARG A 262 -11.21 24.69 14.45
CA ARG A 262 -10.97 25.49 13.24
C ARG A 262 -12.02 25.26 12.16
N PHE A 263 -12.51 24.03 12.03
CA PHE A 263 -13.52 23.65 11.04
C PHE A 263 -14.96 23.70 11.55
N HIS A 264 -15.15 24.08 12.82
CA HIS A 264 -16.44 24.08 13.50
C HIS A 264 -17.18 22.74 13.31
N LEU A 265 -16.47 21.64 13.60
CA LEU A 265 -17.03 20.29 13.54
C LEU A 265 -17.80 20.01 14.82
N ASP A 266 -19.00 19.46 14.67
CA ASP A 266 -19.80 18.92 15.77
C ASP A 266 -19.59 17.41 15.81
N CYS A 267 -18.69 16.95 16.66
CA CYS A 267 -18.33 15.55 16.77
C CYS A 267 -17.87 15.19 18.19
N PRO A 268 -18.06 13.93 18.63
CA PRO A 268 -17.58 13.48 19.94
C PRO A 268 -16.04 13.48 20.05
N PRO A 269 -15.50 13.33 21.27
CA PRO A 269 -14.09 13.01 21.48
C PRO A 269 -13.72 11.69 20.81
N ALA A 270 -12.49 11.59 20.27
CA ALA A 270 -12.03 10.37 19.60
C ALA A 270 -11.87 9.19 20.58
N ASP A 271 -12.41 8.03 20.23
CA ASP A 271 -12.10 6.76 20.89
C ASP A 271 -11.01 6.01 20.12
N LEU A 272 -9.81 5.89 20.72
CA LEU A 272 -8.67 5.20 20.11
C LEU A 272 -8.45 3.80 20.70
N SER A 273 -9.45 3.20 21.35
CA SER A 273 -9.33 1.88 21.97
C SER A 273 -8.83 0.78 21.02
N GLU A 274 -9.30 0.76 19.77
CA GLU A 274 -8.79 -0.16 18.73
C GLU A 274 -7.27 0.04 18.48
N TRP A 275 -6.83 1.30 18.37
CA TRP A 275 -5.42 1.64 18.14
C TRP A 275 -4.52 1.31 19.34
N ASP A 276 -5.01 1.54 20.56
CA ASP A 276 -4.29 1.18 21.78
C ASP A 276 -4.09 -0.35 21.86
N GLN A 277 -5.10 -1.14 21.49
CA GLN A 277 -5.00 -2.61 21.45
C GLN A 277 -3.99 -3.08 20.41
N VAL A 278 -4.02 -2.51 19.20
CA VAL A 278 -3.04 -2.80 18.13
C VAL A 278 -1.63 -2.49 18.61
N ALA A 279 -1.41 -1.29 19.16
CA ALA A 279 -0.10 -0.87 19.64
C ALA A 279 0.40 -1.77 20.78
N ASP A 280 -0.45 -2.13 21.74
CA ASP A 280 -0.12 -3.04 22.83
C ASP A 280 0.28 -4.43 22.32
N ALA A 281 -0.53 -5.05 21.47
CA ALA A 281 -0.26 -6.38 20.92
C ALA A 281 1.03 -6.42 20.08
N HIS A 282 1.32 -5.34 19.34
CA HIS A 282 2.55 -5.22 18.57
C HIS A 282 3.79 -5.02 19.45
N LEU A 283 3.69 -4.23 20.52
CA LEU A 283 4.82 -3.92 21.41
C LEU A 283 5.07 -5.01 22.46
N ASN A 284 4.04 -5.78 22.82
CA ASN A 284 4.07 -6.80 23.87
C ASN A 284 3.65 -8.20 23.34
N PRO A 285 4.41 -8.80 22.40
CA PRO A 285 4.11 -10.12 21.87
C PRO A 285 4.40 -11.24 22.88
N GLU A 286 3.60 -12.29 22.86
CA GLU A 286 3.65 -13.47 23.71
C GLU A 286 4.34 -14.64 22.99
N GLY A 287 5.59 -14.44 22.58
CA GLY A 287 6.38 -15.42 21.82
C GLY A 287 6.52 -15.05 20.35
N GLU A 288 7.16 -15.92 19.58
CA GLU A 288 7.57 -15.61 18.21
C GLU A 288 7.49 -16.81 17.28
N VAL A 289 7.30 -16.54 15.99
CA VAL A 289 7.32 -17.54 14.91
C VAL A 289 8.20 -17.02 13.77
N THR A 290 8.95 -17.92 13.13
CA THR A 290 9.86 -17.54 12.04
C THR A 290 9.33 -18.10 10.73
N ILE A 291 9.17 -17.23 9.74
CA ILE A 291 8.77 -17.60 8.37
C ILE A 291 9.85 -17.21 7.36
N ALA A 292 9.90 -17.88 6.22
CA ALA A 292 10.68 -17.43 5.07
C ALA A 292 9.79 -16.64 4.11
N MET A 293 10.30 -15.53 3.59
CA MET A 293 9.77 -14.86 2.41
C MET A 293 10.79 -15.03 1.28
N VAL A 294 10.42 -15.79 0.24
CA VAL A 294 11.32 -16.16 -0.87
C VAL A 294 10.94 -15.37 -2.10
N GLY A 295 11.73 -14.35 -2.43
CA GLY A 295 11.39 -13.40 -3.49
C GLY A 295 12.63 -12.78 -4.13
N LYS A 296 12.38 -11.85 -5.06
CA LYS A 296 13.42 -11.27 -5.93
C LYS A 296 13.90 -9.91 -5.45
N TYR A 297 13.06 -9.16 -4.73
CA TYR A 297 13.30 -7.77 -4.34
C TYR A 297 13.73 -7.67 -2.87
N MET A 298 14.79 -8.39 -2.47
CA MET A 298 15.21 -8.47 -1.06
C MET A 298 16.12 -7.32 -0.60
N GLU A 299 16.67 -6.53 -1.53
CA GLU A 299 17.50 -5.36 -1.22
C GLU A 299 16.66 -4.12 -0.83
N LEU A 300 15.42 -4.03 -1.32
CA LEU A 300 14.48 -2.95 -0.98
C LEU A 300 13.15 -3.56 -0.50
N LEU A 301 13.01 -3.71 0.81
CA LEU A 301 11.83 -4.30 1.44
C LEU A 301 10.53 -3.53 1.18
N ASP A 302 10.62 -2.25 0.83
CA ASP A 302 9.46 -1.43 0.45
C ASP A 302 8.77 -1.95 -0.82
N ALA A 303 9.43 -2.78 -1.64
CA ALA A 303 8.81 -3.50 -2.76
C ALA A 303 7.74 -4.51 -2.31
N TYR A 304 7.74 -4.90 -1.03
CA TYR A 304 6.80 -5.84 -0.41
C TYR A 304 6.13 -5.23 0.82
N LYS A 305 5.93 -3.91 0.84
CA LYS A 305 5.50 -3.17 2.04
C LYS A 305 4.19 -3.70 2.63
N SER A 306 3.12 -3.74 1.85
CA SER A 306 1.79 -4.21 2.28
C SER A 306 1.82 -5.68 2.69
N LEU A 307 2.65 -6.49 2.04
CA LEU A 307 2.83 -7.89 2.39
C LEU A 307 3.49 -8.07 3.76
N ILE A 308 4.58 -7.33 4.02
CA ILE A 308 5.27 -7.33 5.32
C ILE A 308 4.34 -6.82 6.42
N GLU A 309 3.59 -5.75 6.16
CA GLU A 309 2.58 -5.24 7.10
C GLU A 309 1.50 -6.29 7.35
N SER A 310 1.01 -7.00 6.33
CA SER A 310 -0.03 -8.03 6.47
C SER A 310 0.40 -9.21 7.35
N ILE A 311 1.66 -9.62 7.24
CA ILE A 311 2.27 -10.63 8.11
C ILE A 311 2.33 -10.10 9.55
N SER A 312 2.72 -8.83 9.72
CA SER A 312 2.72 -8.17 11.03
C SER A 312 1.31 -8.11 11.63
N HIS A 313 0.28 -7.77 10.84
CA HIS A 313 -1.12 -7.72 11.27
C HIS A 313 -1.60 -9.09 11.80
N ALA A 314 -1.25 -10.18 11.10
CA ALA A 314 -1.54 -11.52 11.59
C ALA A 314 -0.80 -11.83 12.90
N GLY A 315 0.45 -11.39 13.03
CA GLY A 315 1.20 -11.43 14.29
C GLY A 315 0.49 -10.71 15.43
N ILE A 316 0.02 -9.47 15.20
CA ILE A 316 -0.74 -8.65 16.15
C ILE A 316 -2.00 -9.39 16.62
N LYS A 317 -2.75 -9.98 15.69
CA LYS A 317 -3.98 -10.73 16.00
C LYS A 317 -3.74 -11.93 16.92
N PHE A 318 -2.60 -12.61 16.78
CA PHE A 318 -2.22 -13.73 17.66
C PHE A 318 -1.34 -13.32 18.85
N ARG A 319 -1.05 -12.02 19.01
CA ARG A 319 -0.04 -11.49 19.95
C ARG A 319 1.28 -12.25 19.81
N LYS A 320 1.77 -12.47 18.59
CA LYS A 320 3.06 -13.12 18.30
C LYS A 320 3.93 -12.21 17.47
N LYS A 321 5.23 -12.22 17.75
CA LYS A 321 6.22 -11.59 16.88
C LYS A 321 6.48 -12.50 15.69
N VAL A 322 6.26 -12.01 14.48
CA VAL A 322 6.62 -12.76 13.26
C VAL A 322 8.00 -12.30 12.79
N ASN A 323 8.98 -13.19 12.87
CA ASN A 323 10.32 -12.97 12.35
C ASN A 323 10.35 -13.41 10.87
N ILE A 324 10.57 -12.47 9.97
CA ILE A 324 10.66 -12.76 8.53
C ILE A 324 12.12 -12.96 8.15
N ARG A 325 12.46 -14.15 7.65
CA ARG A 325 13.72 -14.41 6.94
C ARG A 325 13.53 -14.07 5.47
N TYR A 326 14.06 -12.93 5.06
CA TYR A 326 14.12 -12.48 3.67
C TYR A 326 15.16 -13.32 2.93
N ILE A 327 14.73 -14.09 1.93
CA ILE A 327 15.58 -15.00 1.17
C ILE A 327 15.46 -14.64 -0.30
N ASP A 328 16.60 -14.36 -0.94
CA ASP A 328 16.64 -14.17 -2.38
C ASP A 328 16.41 -15.52 -3.06
N SER A 329 15.46 -15.56 -3.99
CA SER A 329 15.22 -16.71 -4.85
C SER A 329 16.47 -17.19 -5.60
N GLU A 330 17.36 -16.30 -6.03
CA GLU A 330 18.59 -16.70 -6.74
C GLU A 330 19.58 -17.43 -5.79
N THR A 331 19.56 -17.12 -4.49
CA THR A 331 20.34 -17.87 -3.50
C THR A 331 19.82 -19.30 -3.36
N VAL A 332 18.50 -19.52 -3.46
CA VAL A 332 17.92 -20.88 -3.44
C VAL A 332 18.39 -21.70 -4.64
N GLU A 333 18.53 -21.08 -5.82
CA GLU A 333 19.05 -21.73 -7.03
C GLU A 333 20.53 -22.12 -6.90
N GLN A 334 21.34 -21.21 -6.34
CA GLN A 334 22.79 -21.36 -6.26
C GLN A 334 23.25 -22.24 -5.10
N GLU A 335 22.67 -22.05 -3.93
CA GLU A 335 23.08 -22.69 -2.67
C GLU A 335 22.16 -23.85 -2.26
N GLY A 336 21.00 -23.99 -2.92
CA GLY A 336 20.01 -25.02 -2.66
C GLY A 336 18.99 -24.66 -1.57
N VAL A 337 18.09 -25.62 -1.28
CA VAL A 337 16.96 -25.43 -0.35
C VAL A 337 17.35 -25.40 1.13
N ASP A 338 18.62 -25.61 1.46
CA ASP A 338 19.09 -25.65 2.84
C ASP A 338 18.90 -24.31 3.58
N VAL A 339 18.88 -23.20 2.84
CA VAL A 339 18.56 -21.87 3.38
C VAL A 339 17.15 -21.80 3.98
N LEU A 340 16.23 -22.67 3.56
CA LEU A 340 14.84 -22.76 4.03
C LEU A 340 14.69 -23.59 5.32
N LYS A 341 15.73 -24.30 5.75
CA LYS A 341 15.66 -25.10 6.99
C LYS A 341 15.39 -24.21 8.21
N GLY A 342 14.57 -24.74 9.13
CA GLY A 342 14.28 -24.12 10.43
C GLY A 342 13.21 -23.03 10.40
N VAL A 343 12.57 -22.76 9.26
CA VAL A 343 11.39 -21.88 9.22
C VAL A 343 10.10 -22.67 9.44
N SER A 344 9.12 -22.03 10.06
CA SER A 344 7.82 -22.63 10.37
C SER A 344 6.81 -22.50 9.24
N ALA A 345 7.07 -21.62 8.27
CA ALA A 345 6.26 -21.46 7.06
C ALA A 345 7.06 -20.74 5.96
N ILE A 346 6.62 -20.89 4.70
CA ILE A 346 7.24 -20.29 3.52
C ILE A 346 6.18 -19.46 2.77
N LEU A 347 6.55 -18.24 2.40
CA LEU A 347 5.75 -17.36 1.57
C LEU A 347 6.52 -17.02 0.29
N VAL A 348 5.88 -17.18 -0.87
CA VAL A 348 6.41 -16.71 -2.15
C VAL A 348 5.54 -15.56 -2.66
N PRO A 349 6.08 -14.32 -2.74
CA PRO A 349 5.31 -13.16 -3.13
C PRO A 349 5.21 -13.04 -4.65
N GLY A 350 4.41 -12.06 -5.07
CA GLY A 350 4.34 -11.61 -6.46
C GLY A 350 5.69 -11.13 -7.00
N GLY A 351 5.76 -11.01 -8.32
CA GLY A 351 6.93 -10.48 -9.02
C GLY A 351 6.76 -10.61 -10.53
N PHE A 352 7.64 -9.96 -11.29
CA PHE A 352 7.60 -9.98 -12.75
C PHE A 352 8.94 -10.41 -13.34
N GLY A 353 8.85 -11.07 -14.49
CA GLY A 353 9.99 -11.54 -15.29
C GLY A 353 10.66 -12.81 -14.77
N GLU A 354 11.61 -13.31 -15.55
CA GLU A 354 12.15 -14.68 -15.48
C GLU A 354 13.13 -14.92 -14.33
N ARG A 355 13.76 -13.86 -13.82
CA ARG A 355 14.85 -13.94 -12.84
C ARG A 355 14.37 -14.53 -11.51
N GLY A 356 15.03 -15.60 -11.03
CA GLY A 356 14.76 -16.24 -9.75
C GLY A 356 13.51 -17.13 -9.71
N VAL A 357 12.91 -17.44 -10.87
CA VAL A 357 11.69 -18.26 -10.92
C VAL A 357 11.96 -19.71 -10.49
N GLU A 358 13.08 -20.30 -10.91
CA GLU A 358 13.39 -21.70 -10.57
C GLU A 358 13.68 -21.85 -9.07
N GLY A 359 14.30 -20.86 -8.43
CA GLY A 359 14.50 -20.84 -6.97
C GLY A 359 13.19 -20.78 -6.20
N LYS A 360 12.20 -20.06 -6.72
CA LYS A 360 10.84 -20.08 -6.16
C LYS A 360 10.18 -21.45 -6.33
N ILE A 361 10.30 -22.07 -7.50
CA ILE A 361 9.79 -23.44 -7.74
C ILE A 361 10.44 -24.44 -6.77
N MET A 362 11.75 -24.36 -6.55
CA MET A 362 12.47 -25.17 -5.57
C MET A 362 11.96 -24.95 -4.14
N ALA A 363 11.64 -23.70 -3.77
CA ALA A 363 11.05 -23.39 -2.47
C ALA A 363 9.64 -23.97 -2.31
N VAL A 364 8.82 -23.94 -3.36
CA VAL A 364 7.50 -24.59 -3.35
C VAL A 364 7.64 -26.10 -3.18
N GLN A 365 8.52 -26.74 -3.95
CA GLN A 365 8.76 -28.18 -3.86
C GLN A 365 9.19 -28.56 -2.44
N TYR A 366 10.14 -27.80 -1.86
CA TYR A 366 10.57 -28.00 -0.49
C TYR A 366 9.39 -27.90 0.49
N ALA A 367 8.55 -26.87 0.37
CA ALA A 367 7.39 -26.70 1.23
C ALA A 367 6.42 -27.90 1.13
N ARG A 368 6.04 -28.29 -0.11
CA ARG A 368 5.11 -29.38 -0.40
C ARG A 368 5.59 -30.72 0.14
N GLU A 369 6.85 -31.05 -0.10
CA GLU A 369 7.44 -32.35 0.25
C GLU A 369 7.73 -32.46 1.76
N ASN A 370 8.16 -31.36 2.40
CA ASN A 370 8.49 -31.34 3.83
C ASN A 370 7.31 -30.95 4.72
N LYS A 371 6.11 -30.78 4.14
CA LYS A 371 4.88 -30.40 4.86
C LYS A 371 5.02 -29.08 5.63
N VAL A 372 5.79 -28.13 5.10
CA VAL A 372 5.98 -26.79 5.68
C VAL A 372 4.88 -25.87 5.14
N PRO A 373 4.06 -25.22 6.00
CA PRO A 373 2.99 -24.32 5.57
C PRO A 373 3.41 -23.34 4.47
N TYR A 374 2.62 -23.24 3.41
CA TYR A 374 2.96 -22.47 2.21
C TYR A 374 1.85 -21.48 1.83
N LEU A 375 2.23 -20.22 1.61
CA LEU A 375 1.40 -19.19 0.98
C LEU A 375 2.05 -18.67 -0.30
N GLY A 376 1.38 -18.84 -1.45
CA GLY A 376 1.80 -18.25 -2.73
C GLY A 376 0.88 -17.12 -3.17
N ILE A 377 1.43 -15.98 -3.59
CA ILE A 377 0.64 -14.81 -4.04
C ILE A 377 1.03 -14.44 -5.47
N CYS A 378 0.04 -14.35 -6.37
CA CYS A 378 0.20 -14.02 -7.78
C CYS A 378 1.24 -14.96 -8.43
N LEU A 379 2.46 -14.48 -8.71
CA LEU A 379 3.58 -15.31 -9.16
C LEU A 379 3.82 -16.53 -8.23
N GLY A 380 3.63 -16.38 -6.92
CA GLY A 380 3.72 -17.48 -5.96
C GLY A 380 2.70 -18.60 -6.19
N MET A 381 1.52 -18.29 -6.72
CA MET A 381 0.55 -19.30 -7.18
C MET A 381 0.97 -19.91 -8.50
N GLN A 382 1.42 -19.10 -9.46
CA GLN A 382 1.86 -19.58 -10.76
C GLN A 382 3.01 -20.60 -10.63
N VAL A 383 4.03 -20.30 -9.82
CA VAL A 383 5.14 -21.24 -9.59
C VAL A 383 4.69 -22.50 -8.83
N ALA A 384 3.64 -22.42 -8.02
CA ALA A 384 3.08 -23.59 -7.36
C ALA A 384 2.34 -24.51 -8.32
N VAL A 385 1.59 -23.95 -9.26
CA VAL A 385 0.97 -24.72 -10.36
C VAL A 385 2.05 -25.35 -11.25
N ILE A 386 3.11 -24.62 -11.58
CA ILE A 386 4.25 -25.13 -12.37
C ILE A 386 4.95 -26.28 -11.63
N GLU A 387 5.26 -26.11 -10.35
CA GLU A 387 5.92 -27.14 -9.53
C GLU A 387 5.06 -28.42 -9.49
N TYR A 388 3.77 -28.28 -9.22
CA TYR A 388 2.85 -29.42 -9.13
C TYR A 388 2.70 -30.13 -10.48
N ALA A 389 2.61 -29.37 -11.58
CA ALA A 389 2.56 -29.90 -12.94
C ALA A 389 3.80 -30.75 -13.24
N ARG A 390 5.00 -30.22 -12.96
CA ARG A 390 6.29 -30.90 -13.21
C ARG A 390 6.45 -32.16 -12.37
N ASN A 391 6.23 -32.04 -11.06
CA ASN A 391 6.69 -33.04 -10.10
C ASN A 391 5.60 -34.04 -9.67
N VAL A 392 4.32 -33.70 -9.82
CA VAL A 392 3.20 -34.56 -9.41
C VAL A 392 2.37 -35.03 -10.61
N ALA A 393 2.04 -34.13 -11.55
CA ALA A 393 1.26 -34.48 -12.75
C ALA A 393 2.10 -35.07 -13.90
N GLY A 394 3.43 -35.13 -13.76
CA GLY A 394 4.34 -35.70 -14.75
C GLY A 394 4.54 -34.87 -16.03
N LEU A 395 4.12 -33.60 -16.03
CA LEU A 395 4.27 -32.67 -17.15
C LEU A 395 5.69 -32.08 -17.16
N VAL A 396 6.67 -32.90 -17.55
CA VAL A 396 8.08 -32.50 -17.62
C VAL A 396 8.24 -31.32 -18.57
N GLY A 397 8.83 -30.22 -18.08
CA GLY A 397 9.00 -28.99 -18.85
C GLY A 397 7.82 -28.02 -18.79
N ALA A 398 6.82 -28.27 -17.92
CA ALA A 398 5.74 -27.31 -17.67
C ALA A 398 6.26 -25.96 -17.21
N ASN A 399 5.71 -24.88 -17.77
CA ASN A 399 6.11 -23.52 -17.41
C ASN A 399 5.02 -22.49 -17.73
N SER A 400 5.30 -21.21 -17.45
CA SER A 400 4.56 -20.06 -17.93
C SER A 400 5.09 -19.60 -19.28
N THR A 401 4.21 -19.17 -20.17
CA THR A 401 4.63 -18.48 -21.41
C THR A 401 5.27 -17.10 -21.13
N GLU A 402 5.19 -16.58 -19.90
CA GLU A 402 5.96 -15.41 -19.46
C GLU A 402 7.47 -15.70 -19.42
N PHE A 403 7.87 -16.91 -19.03
CA PHE A 403 9.26 -17.26 -18.76
C PHE A 403 9.86 -18.21 -19.80
N GLU A 404 9.02 -19.04 -20.40
CA GLU A 404 9.41 -19.97 -21.44
C GLU A 404 8.30 -20.02 -22.51
N PRO A 405 8.33 -19.08 -23.49
CA PRO A 405 7.32 -18.97 -24.53
C PRO A 405 7.16 -20.25 -25.37
N LYS A 406 8.18 -21.12 -25.40
CA LYS A 406 8.16 -22.39 -26.16
C LYS A 406 7.99 -23.61 -25.27
N SER A 407 7.46 -23.43 -24.05
CA SER A 407 7.21 -24.54 -23.13
C SER A 407 6.35 -25.61 -23.81
N ALA A 408 6.74 -26.88 -23.66
CA ALA A 408 5.95 -28.01 -24.14
C ALA A 408 4.59 -28.09 -23.41
N HIS A 409 4.52 -27.56 -22.18
CA HIS A 409 3.33 -27.56 -21.35
C HIS A 409 3.11 -26.17 -20.71
N PRO A 410 2.51 -25.22 -21.45
CA PRO A 410 2.24 -23.87 -20.95
C PRO A 410 1.05 -23.91 -19.98
N VAL A 411 1.29 -24.37 -18.75
CA VAL A 411 0.27 -24.48 -17.68
C VAL A 411 -0.16 -23.12 -17.15
N ILE A 412 0.67 -22.09 -17.35
CA ILE A 412 0.33 -20.69 -17.16
C ILE A 412 0.49 -19.97 -18.50
N GLY A 413 -0.48 -19.13 -18.88
CA GLY A 413 -0.46 -18.41 -20.15
C GLY A 413 -1.25 -17.11 -20.12
N LEU A 414 -1.10 -16.28 -21.16
CA LEU A 414 -1.94 -15.10 -21.33
C LEU A 414 -3.37 -15.52 -21.64
N ILE A 415 -4.34 -14.86 -21.01
CA ILE A 415 -5.72 -14.94 -21.45
C ILE A 415 -5.83 -14.18 -22.77
N THR A 416 -6.29 -14.87 -23.81
CA THR A 416 -6.61 -14.23 -25.10
C THR A 416 -7.97 -13.55 -25.10
N GLU A 417 -8.88 -13.86 -24.15
CA GLU A 417 -10.23 -13.27 -24.04
C GLU A 417 -10.71 -13.13 -22.58
N TRP A 418 -10.99 -11.93 -22.08
CA TRP A 418 -11.55 -11.73 -20.72
C TRP A 418 -12.64 -10.66 -20.67
N THR A 419 -13.53 -10.75 -19.67
CA THR A 419 -14.64 -9.81 -19.47
C THR A 419 -14.31 -8.81 -18.37
N THR A 420 -14.43 -7.51 -18.63
CA THR A 420 -14.17 -6.45 -17.64
C THR A 420 -15.28 -6.35 -16.59
N SER A 421 -15.03 -5.62 -15.50
CA SER A 421 -16.05 -5.31 -14.47
C SER A 421 -17.25 -4.50 -15.00
N GLU A 422 -17.10 -3.85 -16.17
CA GLU A 422 -18.16 -3.14 -16.87
C GLU A 422 -18.94 -4.04 -17.86
N GLY A 423 -18.52 -5.31 -18.02
CA GLY A 423 -19.18 -6.32 -18.83
C GLY A 423 -18.70 -6.44 -20.28
N ASP A 424 -17.62 -5.75 -20.65
CA ASP A 424 -17.06 -5.79 -22.00
C ASP A 424 -16.10 -6.97 -22.17
N VAL A 425 -16.25 -7.76 -23.24
CA VAL A 425 -15.36 -8.86 -23.60
C VAL A 425 -14.21 -8.33 -24.47
N GLU A 426 -12.97 -8.55 -24.01
CA GLU A 426 -11.77 -8.10 -24.71
C GLU A 426 -10.95 -9.28 -25.24
N VAL A 427 -10.72 -9.32 -26.55
CA VAL A 427 -9.88 -10.33 -27.24
C VAL A 427 -8.51 -9.73 -27.56
N ARG A 428 -7.41 -10.35 -27.11
CA ARG A 428 -6.06 -9.73 -27.13
C ARG A 428 -4.92 -10.72 -27.35
N ASP A 429 -3.80 -10.21 -27.89
CA ASP A 429 -2.55 -10.93 -28.15
C ASP A 429 -1.32 -10.19 -27.58
N GLU A 430 -0.11 -10.76 -27.75
CA GLU A 430 1.18 -10.20 -27.28
C GLU A 430 1.52 -8.81 -27.85
N SER A 431 0.84 -8.36 -28.92
CA SER A 431 1.06 -7.05 -29.55
C SER A 431 0.24 -5.92 -28.91
N THR A 432 -0.62 -6.27 -27.95
CA THR A 432 -1.49 -5.31 -27.26
C THR A 432 -0.71 -4.52 -26.19
N ASP A 433 -1.01 -3.23 -26.02
CA ASP A 433 -0.34 -2.37 -25.02
C ASP A 433 -0.28 -3.05 -23.64
N LEU A 434 0.87 -2.94 -22.96
CA LEU A 434 1.15 -3.60 -21.68
C LEU A 434 0.11 -3.34 -20.58
N GLY A 435 -0.62 -2.22 -20.64
CA GLY A 435 -1.70 -1.89 -19.69
C GLY A 435 -3.07 -2.48 -20.06
N GLY A 436 -3.25 -2.98 -21.27
CA GLY A 436 -4.56 -3.39 -21.79
C GLY A 436 -4.99 -4.82 -21.44
N THR A 437 -4.07 -5.73 -21.16
CA THR A 437 -4.35 -7.14 -20.83
C THR A 437 -4.35 -7.44 -19.32
N MET A 438 -4.26 -6.41 -18.47
CA MET A 438 -4.05 -6.57 -17.05
C MET A 438 -5.38 -6.63 -16.27
N ARG A 439 -5.60 -7.72 -15.54
CA ARG A 439 -6.64 -7.76 -14.50
C ARG A 439 -6.18 -6.90 -13.34
N LEU A 440 -6.92 -5.80 -13.15
CA LEU A 440 -6.66 -4.79 -12.13
C LEU A 440 -7.88 -4.60 -11.23
N GLY A 441 -7.61 -4.33 -9.96
CA GLY A 441 -8.63 -3.95 -8.99
C GLY A 441 -9.42 -5.11 -8.43
N ALA A 442 -10.50 -4.77 -7.73
CA ALA A 442 -11.31 -5.72 -6.98
C ALA A 442 -12.15 -6.59 -7.90
N GLN A 443 -12.07 -7.90 -7.70
CA GLN A 443 -12.87 -8.89 -8.41
C GLN A 443 -13.38 -9.94 -7.43
N GLU A 444 -14.57 -10.47 -7.74
CA GLU A 444 -15.18 -11.49 -6.92
C GLU A 444 -14.56 -12.86 -7.19
N CYS A 445 -14.27 -13.58 -6.11
CA CYS A 445 -13.83 -14.96 -6.13
C CYS A 445 -14.80 -15.87 -5.34
N GLN A 446 -15.22 -16.95 -5.98
CA GLN A 446 -16.04 -18.01 -5.41
C GLN A 446 -15.13 -19.11 -4.88
N LEU A 447 -15.21 -19.37 -3.57
CA LEU A 447 -14.39 -20.35 -2.88
C LEU A 447 -15.15 -21.66 -2.69
N LEU A 448 -14.43 -22.76 -2.83
CA LEU A 448 -14.95 -24.10 -2.57
C LEU A 448 -15.24 -24.29 -1.08
N GLU A 449 -16.46 -24.68 -0.74
CA GLU A 449 -16.85 -24.94 0.64
C GLU A 449 -15.96 -26.01 1.29
N GLY A 450 -15.57 -25.77 2.54
CA GLY A 450 -14.69 -26.68 3.28
C GLY A 450 -13.20 -26.63 2.89
N SER A 451 -12.80 -25.80 1.91
CA SER A 451 -11.39 -25.51 1.61
C SER A 451 -10.68 -24.80 2.77
N HIS A 452 -9.34 -24.75 2.75
CA HIS A 452 -8.58 -23.98 3.74
C HIS A 452 -8.83 -22.48 3.58
N VAL A 453 -8.91 -22.00 2.35
CA VAL A 453 -9.18 -20.59 2.04
C VAL A 453 -10.57 -20.18 2.52
N ALA A 454 -11.63 -20.96 2.26
CA ALA A 454 -12.98 -20.63 2.72
C ALA A 454 -13.08 -20.57 4.25
N ARG A 455 -12.37 -21.46 4.95
CA ARG A 455 -12.27 -21.43 6.43
C ARG A 455 -11.46 -20.23 6.93
N ALA A 456 -10.41 -19.82 6.21
CA ALA A 456 -9.59 -18.67 6.59
C ALA A 456 -10.34 -17.34 6.43
N TYR A 457 -11.19 -17.23 5.41
CA TYR A 457 -12.04 -16.07 5.16
C TYR A 457 -13.37 -16.09 5.92
N ASP A 458 -13.77 -17.25 6.47
CA ASP A 458 -15.13 -17.47 7.02
C ASP A 458 -16.23 -17.11 6.01
N SER A 459 -15.98 -17.38 4.73
CA SER A 459 -16.87 -17.07 3.61
C SER A 459 -16.55 -17.96 2.40
N THR A 460 -17.56 -18.22 1.56
CA THR A 460 -17.39 -18.84 0.23
C THR A 460 -17.42 -17.83 -0.92
N ARG A 461 -17.60 -16.54 -0.62
CA ARG A 461 -17.60 -15.46 -1.60
C ARG A 461 -16.77 -14.31 -1.05
N ILE A 462 -15.70 -13.96 -1.76
CA ILE A 462 -14.76 -12.92 -1.36
C ILE A 462 -14.55 -11.94 -2.50
N VAL A 463 -13.98 -10.77 -2.20
CA VAL A 463 -13.59 -9.76 -3.18
C VAL A 463 -12.15 -9.37 -2.88
N GLU A 464 -11.28 -9.52 -3.87
CA GLU A 464 -9.84 -9.27 -3.72
C GLU A 464 -9.26 -8.53 -4.91
N ARG A 465 -8.10 -7.91 -4.71
CA ARG A 465 -7.48 -7.02 -5.71
C ARG A 465 -6.47 -7.76 -6.58
N HIS A 466 -6.59 -7.58 -7.89
CA HIS A 466 -5.74 -8.22 -8.90
C HIS A 466 -4.70 -7.26 -9.47
N ARG A 467 -3.55 -7.82 -9.86
CA ARG A 467 -2.50 -7.15 -10.64
C ARG A 467 -1.68 -8.15 -11.46
N HIS A 468 -2.32 -8.80 -12.43
CA HIS A 468 -1.66 -9.79 -13.28
C HIS A 468 -2.32 -9.89 -14.66
N ARG A 469 -1.65 -10.62 -15.55
CA ARG A 469 -2.10 -10.89 -16.94
C ARG A 469 -1.96 -12.37 -17.35
N TYR A 470 -1.11 -13.11 -16.63
CA TYR A 470 -0.86 -14.53 -16.85
C TYR A 470 -1.70 -15.34 -15.88
N GLU A 471 -2.29 -16.42 -16.38
CA GLU A 471 -3.41 -17.13 -15.77
C GLU A 471 -3.24 -18.64 -15.96
N VAL A 472 -3.93 -19.42 -15.13
CA VAL A 472 -3.89 -20.88 -15.26
C VAL A 472 -4.55 -21.29 -16.57
N ASN A 473 -3.85 -22.10 -17.36
CA ASN A 473 -4.37 -22.60 -18.61
C ASN A 473 -5.40 -23.71 -18.35
N ASN A 474 -6.68 -23.41 -18.61
CA ASN A 474 -7.81 -24.31 -18.36
C ASN A 474 -7.68 -25.68 -19.04
N ASN A 475 -6.91 -25.79 -20.14
CA ASN A 475 -6.64 -27.07 -20.80
C ASN A 475 -5.90 -28.09 -19.92
N TYR A 476 -5.21 -27.62 -18.88
CA TYR A 476 -4.46 -28.47 -17.93
C TYR A 476 -5.18 -28.70 -16.61
N VAL A 477 -6.28 -27.98 -16.32
CA VAL A 477 -6.94 -28.00 -15.00
C VAL A 477 -7.40 -29.41 -14.63
N THR A 478 -8.11 -30.10 -15.53
CA THR A 478 -8.57 -31.48 -15.27
C THR A 478 -7.41 -32.42 -14.94
N GLN A 479 -6.30 -32.33 -15.69
CA GLN A 479 -5.12 -33.17 -15.45
C GLN A 479 -4.46 -32.85 -14.09
N LEU A 480 -4.43 -31.58 -13.69
CA LEU A 480 -3.89 -31.16 -12.39
C LEU A 480 -4.79 -31.64 -11.23
N GLU A 481 -6.11 -31.57 -11.41
CA GLU A 481 -7.09 -32.06 -10.42
C GLU A 481 -7.03 -33.59 -10.27
N GLU A 482 -6.90 -34.32 -11.37
CA GLU A 482 -6.68 -35.79 -11.35
C GLU A 482 -5.37 -36.17 -10.66
N ALA A 483 -4.33 -35.33 -10.77
CA ALA A 483 -3.08 -35.48 -10.04
C ALA A 483 -3.17 -35.03 -8.56
N GLY A 484 -4.32 -34.51 -8.11
CA GLY A 484 -4.61 -34.19 -6.71
C GLY A 484 -4.53 -32.72 -6.32
N LEU A 485 -4.19 -31.81 -7.25
CA LEU A 485 -4.26 -30.37 -6.97
C LEU A 485 -5.73 -29.96 -6.84
N ARG A 486 -6.09 -29.20 -5.82
CA ARG A 486 -7.47 -28.73 -5.65
C ARG A 486 -7.59 -27.30 -6.14
N ILE A 487 -8.52 -27.05 -7.07
CA ILE A 487 -8.96 -25.70 -7.39
C ILE A 487 -9.98 -25.26 -6.32
N SER A 488 -9.54 -24.43 -5.38
CA SER A 488 -10.35 -24.00 -4.23
C SER A 488 -10.97 -22.63 -4.40
N GLY A 489 -10.65 -21.91 -5.48
CA GLY A 489 -11.23 -20.61 -5.80
C GLY A 489 -11.29 -20.38 -7.31
N ARG A 490 -12.41 -19.80 -7.77
CA ARG A 490 -12.63 -19.41 -9.17
C ARG A 490 -13.18 -18.00 -9.27
N SER A 491 -13.04 -17.36 -10.42
CA SER A 491 -13.69 -16.09 -10.75
C SER A 491 -15.21 -16.23 -10.71
N ALA A 492 -15.93 -15.10 -10.67
CA ALA A 492 -17.40 -15.09 -10.60
C ALA A 492 -18.12 -15.86 -11.73
N ASP A 493 -17.52 -15.90 -12.92
CA ASP A 493 -18.00 -16.67 -14.08
C ASP A 493 -17.56 -18.15 -14.06
N GLY A 494 -16.67 -18.53 -13.14
CA GLY A 494 -16.12 -19.88 -13.00
C GLY A 494 -14.97 -20.22 -13.96
N GLU A 495 -14.62 -19.30 -14.85
CA GLU A 495 -13.65 -19.55 -15.93
C GLU A 495 -12.20 -19.51 -15.44
N LEU A 496 -11.86 -18.57 -14.56
CA LEU A 496 -10.49 -18.35 -14.12
C LEU A 496 -10.22 -19.02 -12.79
N VAL A 497 -9.04 -19.62 -12.66
CA VAL A 497 -8.58 -20.22 -11.41
C VAL A 497 -7.97 -19.12 -10.54
N GLU A 498 -8.51 -18.94 -9.35
CA GLU A 498 -8.09 -17.89 -8.42
C GLU A 498 -7.31 -18.39 -7.22
N VAL A 499 -7.61 -19.62 -6.78
CA VAL A 499 -6.97 -20.23 -5.62
C VAL A 499 -6.73 -21.72 -5.88
N VAL A 500 -5.53 -22.19 -5.55
CA VAL A 500 -5.19 -23.61 -5.51
C VAL A 500 -4.73 -24.04 -4.12
N GLU A 501 -5.03 -25.30 -3.79
CA GLU A 501 -4.65 -25.96 -2.55
C GLU A 501 -4.07 -27.35 -2.82
N VAL A 502 -3.21 -27.83 -1.92
CA VAL A 502 -2.75 -29.23 -1.89
C VAL A 502 -3.41 -29.95 -0.72
N PRO A 503 -4.46 -30.79 -0.93
CA PRO A 503 -5.26 -31.35 0.15
C PRO A 503 -4.50 -32.22 1.17
N ASP A 504 -3.48 -32.95 0.72
CA ASP A 504 -2.65 -33.80 1.57
C ASP A 504 -1.58 -33.02 2.37
N HIS A 505 -1.59 -31.69 2.33
CA HIS A 505 -0.66 -30.82 3.04
C HIS A 505 -1.33 -30.16 4.25
N PRO A 506 -0.63 -29.98 5.40
CA PRO A 506 -1.25 -29.40 6.60
C PRO A 506 -1.85 -28.00 6.37
N TRP A 507 -1.17 -27.19 5.56
CA TRP A 507 -1.68 -25.90 5.07
C TRP A 507 -0.89 -25.48 3.82
N PHE A 508 -1.49 -25.57 2.64
CA PHE A 508 -0.87 -25.11 1.38
C PHE A 508 -1.93 -24.38 0.58
N VAL A 509 -1.79 -23.06 0.48
CA VAL A 509 -2.74 -22.21 -0.24
C VAL A 509 -1.95 -21.28 -1.16
N ALA A 510 -2.39 -21.11 -2.38
CA ALA A 510 -1.85 -20.09 -3.26
C ALA A 510 -2.97 -19.39 -4.04
N CYS A 511 -2.91 -18.06 -4.16
CA CYS A 511 -3.93 -17.23 -4.79
C CYS A 511 -3.35 -16.29 -5.86
N GLN A 512 -4.17 -15.92 -6.84
CA GLN A 512 -3.78 -15.00 -7.92
C GLN A 512 -3.86 -13.54 -7.50
N PHE A 513 -4.88 -13.20 -6.72
CA PHE A 513 -5.05 -11.87 -6.16
C PHE A 513 -3.99 -11.54 -5.09
N HIS A 514 -3.94 -10.26 -4.72
CA HIS A 514 -3.05 -9.68 -3.72
C HIS A 514 -3.81 -9.41 -2.41
N PRO A 515 -3.93 -10.40 -1.50
CA PRO A 515 -4.63 -10.26 -0.23
C PRO A 515 -3.98 -9.22 0.71
N GLU A 516 -2.74 -8.83 0.43
CA GLU A 516 -2.01 -7.86 1.23
C GLU A 516 -2.58 -6.44 1.13
N PHE A 517 -3.29 -6.12 0.06
CA PHE A 517 -3.87 -4.79 -0.15
C PHE A 517 -5.15 -4.55 0.68
N THR A 518 -5.79 -5.62 1.17
CA THR A 518 -7.05 -5.59 1.93
C THR A 518 -6.81 -5.89 3.43
N SER A 519 -5.56 -6.02 3.85
CA SER A 519 -5.17 -6.28 5.24
C SER A 519 -5.01 -5.00 6.06
N SER A 520 -5.62 -4.96 7.25
CA SER A 520 -5.48 -3.84 8.18
C SER A 520 -4.94 -4.31 9.54
N PRO A 521 -4.26 -3.46 10.32
CA PRO A 521 -3.79 -3.84 11.65
C PRO A 521 -4.93 -4.03 12.66
N ARG A 522 -6.11 -3.44 12.41
CA ARG A 522 -7.30 -3.49 13.29
C ARG A 522 -8.13 -4.75 13.04
N ASP A 523 -8.35 -5.11 11.78
CA ASP A 523 -9.23 -6.22 11.40
C ASP A 523 -8.43 -7.48 10.99
N GLY A 524 -7.16 -7.31 10.62
CA GLY A 524 -6.30 -8.35 10.06
C GLY A 524 -6.74 -8.75 8.64
N HIS A 525 -6.30 -9.93 8.22
CA HIS A 525 -6.75 -10.54 6.98
C HIS A 525 -6.86 -12.06 7.17
N GLY A 526 -7.92 -12.67 6.62
CA GLY A 526 -8.24 -14.09 6.83
C GLY A 526 -7.10 -15.02 6.41
N LEU A 527 -6.59 -14.83 5.19
CA LEU A 527 -5.54 -15.68 4.64
C LEU A 527 -4.21 -15.61 5.43
N PHE A 528 -3.76 -14.42 5.81
CA PHE A 528 -2.56 -14.24 6.62
C PHE A 528 -2.75 -14.78 8.04
N SER A 529 -3.96 -14.63 8.60
CA SER A 529 -4.31 -15.24 9.90
C SER A 529 -4.20 -16.77 9.82
N GLY A 530 -4.78 -17.39 8.80
CA GLY A 530 -4.71 -18.83 8.58
C GLY A 530 -3.27 -19.32 8.37
N PHE A 531 -2.49 -18.59 7.58
CA PHE A 531 -1.08 -18.88 7.32
C PHE A 531 -0.23 -18.86 8.60
N ILE A 532 -0.33 -17.79 9.40
CA ILE A 532 0.43 -17.67 10.66
C ILE A 532 -0.05 -18.67 11.70
N GLN A 533 -1.35 -18.97 11.76
CA GLN A 533 -1.87 -20.04 12.62
C GLN A 533 -1.25 -21.40 12.25
N ALA A 534 -1.14 -21.71 10.96
CA ALA A 534 -0.47 -22.93 10.49
C ALA A 534 1.03 -22.93 10.82
N ALA A 535 1.70 -21.79 10.70
CA ALA A 535 3.11 -21.63 11.08
C ALA A 535 3.33 -21.92 12.57
N LEU A 536 2.46 -21.37 13.45
CA LEU A 536 2.51 -21.63 14.90
C LEU A 536 2.27 -23.12 15.22
N ALA A 537 1.33 -23.76 14.53
CA ALA A 537 1.07 -25.19 14.70
C ALA A 537 2.26 -26.05 14.23
N GLN A 538 2.99 -25.61 13.19
CA GLN A 538 4.20 -26.29 12.73
C GLN A 538 5.37 -26.11 13.69
N GLN A 539 5.54 -24.94 14.29
CA GLN A 539 6.58 -24.66 15.28
C GLN A 539 6.41 -25.47 16.58
N ALA A 540 5.17 -25.82 16.91
CA ALA A 540 4.85 -26.60 18.10
C ALA A 540 5.12 -28.11 17.96
N LYS A 541 5.40 -28.59 16.74
CA LYS A 541 5.82 -29.98 16.48
C LYS A 541 7.33 -30.11 16.62
#